data_AF-A0A5E5NYI1-F1
#
_entry.id   AF-A0A5E5NYI1-F1
#
_cell.length_a   1.000
_cell.length_b   1.000
_cell.length_c   1.000
_cell.angle_alpha   90.00
_cell.angle_beta   90.00
_cell.angle_gamma   90.00
#
_symmetry.space_group_name_H-M   'P 1'
#
loop_
_entity.id
_entity.type
_entity.pdbx_description
1 polymer ?
#
loop_
_entity_poly.entity_id
_entity_poly.type
_entity_poly.pdbx_seq_one_letter_code
_entity_poly.pdbx_strand_id
1 'polypeptide(L)'
;MRPVPSWPPMPPGGAPIALPQRRAASQVALWWLMGVIGVLFALMLVAYVMRMSQGDWRPLPAINALWVNTGVLAAACIVMQSSASQARRGELRRSRRDWGLAGALALAFVVGQLWVWRDLVARRYGVSGNPANSFFFLLTGLHALHLIGGLVAWACLIPHRLTHATRARRLPLTAQYWHFLFALWVVLFAAIVNLTPEIAQRLCGTGGVTP
;
A
#
# COMPACT_ATOMS: atom_id res chain seq x y z
N MET A 1 43.73 -42.05 -8.80
CA MET A 1 44.05 -40.67 -8.38
C MET A 1 42.99 -39.74 -8.96
N ARG A 2 42.21 -39.04 -8.13
CA ARG A 2 41.18 -38.09 -8.61
C ARG A 2 41.84 -36.72 -8.87
N PRO A 3 41.53 -36.03 -9.98
CA PRO A 3 42.08 -34.70 -10.25
C PRO A 3 41.61 -33.70 -9.19
N VAL A 4 42.56 -32.93 -8.66
CA VAL A 4 42.30 -31.90 -7.65
C VAL A 4 41.63 -30.71 -8.34
N PRO A 5 40.53 -30.13 -7.81
CA PRO A 5 39.91 -28.94 -8.39
C PRO A 5 40.90 -27.77 -8.42
N SER A 6 41.20 -27.24 -9.61
CA SER A 6 42.03 -26.04 -9.77
C SER A 6 41.18 -24.80 -9.49
N TRP A 7 41.33 -24.26 -8.28
CA TRP A 7 40.73 -22.97 -7.95
C TRP A 7 41.42 -21.86 -8.77
N PRO A 8 40.66 -20.89 -9.32
CA PRO A 8 41.26 -19.74 -9.96
C PRO A 8 42.10 -18.94 -8.94
N PRO A 9 43.25 -18.38 -9.37
CA PRO A 9 44.14 -17.65 -8.47
C PRO A 9 43.42 -16.44 -7.85
N MET A 10 43.60 -16.26 -6.55
CA MET A 10 43.06 -15.10 -5.84
C MET A 10 43.74 -13.80 -6.35
N PRO A 11 42.98 -12.72 -6.59
CA PRO A 11 43.56 -11.43 -6.98
C PRO A 11 44.53 -10.91 -5.91
N PRO A 12 45.62 -10.22 -6.30
CA PRO A 12 46.54 -9.61 -5.34
C PRO A 12 45.85 -8.44 -4.64
N GLY A 13 45.66 -8.57 -3.32
CA GLY A 13 45.00 -7.58 -2.48
C GLY A 13 43.71 -8.11 -1.86
N GLY A 14 43.86 -9.04 -0.90
CA GLY A 14 42.79 -9.71 -0.16
C GLY A 14 41.91 -8.78 0.68
N ALA A 15 41.25 -7.83 0.04
CA ALA A 15 40.04 -7.25 0.57
C ALA A 15 38.93 -8.30 0.35
N PRO A 16 38.24 -8.78 1.39
CA PRO A 16 37.03 -9.54 1.19
C PRO A 16 36.12 -8.70 0.30
N ILE A 17 35.61 -9.28 -0.78
CA ILE A 17 34.52 -8.67 -1.53
C ILE A 17 33.40 -8.47 -0.51
N ALA A 18 33.23 -7.24 -0.03
CA ALA A 18 32.12 -6.88 0.82
C ALA A 18 30.86 -7.02 -0.04
N LEU A 19 30.30 -8.23 -0.07
CA LEU A 19 29.02 -8.50 -0.69
C LEU A 19 28.01 -7.46 -0.15
N PRO A 20 27.02 -7.04 -0.94
CA PRO A 20 26.09 -5.96 -0.60
C PRO A 20 25.08 -6.39 0.51
N GLN A 21 25.57 -6.91 1.63
CA GLN A 21 24.83 -7.56 2.71
C GLN A 21 23.85 -6.60 3.40
N ARG A 22 24.16 -5.31 3.47
CA ARG A 22 23.24 -4.28 4.00
C ARG A 22 22.06 -3.95 3.07
N ARG A 23 22.19 -4.10 1.74
CA ARG A 23 21.05 -3.91 0.80
C ARG A 23 20.07 -5.06 0.91
N ALA A 24 20.58 -6.30 0.98
CA ALA A 24 19.78 -7.50 1.15
C ALA A 24 18.95 -7.45 2.46
N ALA A 25 19.56 -7.08 3.59
CA ALA A 25 18.85 -7.00 4.87
C ALA A 25 17.68 -6.01 4.86
N SER A 26 17.86 -4.80 4.32
CA SER A 26 16.77 -3.81 4.23
C SER A 26 15.64 -4.23 3.29
N GLN A 27 15.96 -4.97 2.23
CA GLN A 27 14.97 -5.49 1.29
C GLN A 27 14.18 -6.64 1.91
N VAL A 28 14.85 -7.56 2.60
CA VAL A 28 14.18 -8.67 3.32
C VAL A 28 13.25 -8.13 4.39
N ALA A 29 13.69 -7.13 5.17
CA ALA A 29 12.85 -6.48 6.18
C ALA A 29 11.60 -5.82 5.57
N LEU A 30 11.75 -5.15 4.42
CA LEU A 30 10.62 -4.56 3.70
C LEU A 30 9.63 -5.62 3.21
N TRP A 31 10.13 -6.71 2.62
CA TRP A 31 9.30 -7.83 2.16
C TRP A 31 8.54 -8.48 3.31
N TRP A 32 9.20 -8.69 4.45
CA TRP A 32 8.56 -9.19 5.67
C TRP A 32 7.45 -8.25 6.14
N LEU A 33 7.73 -6.94 6.22
CA LEU A 33 6.74 -5.93 6.59
C LEU A 33 5.53 -5.95 5.64
N MET A 34 5.78 -5.98 4.33
CA MET A 34 4.72 -6.06 3.32
C MET A 34 3.89 -7.35 3.45
N GLY A 35 4.54 -8.49 3.73
CA GLY A 35 3.88 -9.76 3.98
C GLY A 35 2.96 -9.71 5.20
N VAL A 36 3.44 -9.19 6.33
CA VAL A 36 2.65 -9.04 7.56
C VAL A 36 1.45 -8.12 7.34
N ILE A 37 1.66 -6.96 6.71
CA ILE A 37 0.57 -6.04 6.37
C ILE A 37 -0.43 -6.71 5.42
N GLY A 38 0.05 -7.41 4.39
CA GLY A 38 -0.79 -8.11 3.43
C GLY A 38 -1.66 -9.18 4.09
N VAL A 39 -1.09 -10.01 4.96
CA VAL A 39 -1.82 -11.03 5.72
C VAL A 39 -2.84 -10.38 6.67
N LEU A 40 -2.47 -9.32 7.39
CA LEU A 40 -3.37 -8.59 8.28
C LEU A 40 -4.61 -8.07 7.53
N PHE A 41 -4.42 -7.44 6.37
CA PHE A 41 -5.53 -6.96 5.54
C PHE A 41 -6.33 -8.09 4.92
N ALA A 42 -5.68 -9.17 4.47
CA ALA A 42 -6.37 -10.33 3.90
C ALA A 42 -7.28 -10.99 4.93
N LEU A 43 -6.80 -11.22 6.16
CA LEU A 43 -7.60 -11.79 7.25
C LEU A 43 -8.79 -10.88 7.62
N MET A 44 -8.57 -9.56 7.69
CA MET A 44 -9.64 -8.60 7.93
C MET A 44 -10.67 -8.58 6.80
N LEU A 45 -10.23 -8.76 5.56
CA LEU A 45 -11.11 -8.83 4.40
C LEU A 45 -11.95 -10.11 4.41
N VAL A 46 -11.35 -11.25 4.75
CA VAL A 46 -12.09 -12.51 4.96
C VAL A 46 -13.13 -12.35 6.06
N ALA A 47 -12.76 -11.75 7.20
CA ALA A 47 -13.70 -11.47 8.28
C ALA A 47 -14.84 -10.54 7.84
N TYR A 48 -14.56 -9.53 7.00
CA TYR A 48 -15.57 -8.67 6.39
C TYR A 48 -16.56 -9.46 5.53
N VAL A 49 -16.07 -10.34 4.64
CA VAL A 49 -16.95 -11.19 3.81
C VAL A 49 -17.78 -12.15 4.66
N MET A 50 -17.17 -12.78 5.67
CA MET A 50 -17.89 -13.68 6.58
C MET A 50 -18.96 -12.97 7.41
N ARG A 51 -18.76 -11.69 7.76
CA ARG A 51 -19.79 -10.92 8.47
C ARG A 51 -20.93 -10.48 7.54
N MET A 52 -20.64 -10.30 6.24
CA MET A 52 -21.64 -9.94 5.24
C MET A 52 -22.71 -11.02 5.02
N SER A 53 -22.41 -12.30 5.33
CA SER A 53 -23.39 -13.38 5.24
C SER A 53 -24.41 -13.41 6.39
N GLN A 54 -24.26 -12.55 7.41
CA GLN A 54 -25.17 -12.48 8.55
C GLN A 54 -26.33 -11.51 8.26
N GLY A 55 -27.55 -11.86 8.72
CA GLY A 55 -28.80 -11.15 8.37
C GLY A 55 -28.91 -9.68 8.81
N ASP A 56 -28.04 -9.21 9.70
CA ASP A 56 -28.01 -7.82 10.17
C ASP A 56 -27.26 -6.86 9.22
N TRP A 57 -26.73 -7.37 8.09
CA TRP A 57 -25.95 -6.58 7.16
C TRP A 57 -26.80 -5.54 6.44
N ARG A 58 -26.43 -4.26 6.56
CA ARG A 58 -26.99 -3.18 5.73
C ARG A 58 -25.88 -2.50 4.94
N PRO A 59 -25.96 -2.46 3.60
CA PRO A 59 -24.95 -1.80 2.79
C PRO A 59 -24.90 -0.30 3.11
N LEU A 60 -23.70 0.27 3.12
CA LEU A 60 -23.55 1.72 3.20
C LEU A 60 -24.17 2.35 1.94
N PRO A 61 -24.82 3.52 2.07
CA PRO A 61 -25.27 4.27 0.89
C PRO A 61 -24.08 4.60 -0.02
N ALA A 62 -24.31 4.70 -1.32
CA ALA A 62 -23.26 4.98 -2.30
C ALA A 62 -22.51 6.28 -1.94
N ILE A 63 -21.23 6.15 -1.59
CA ILE A 63 -20.38 7.28 -1.20
C ILE A 63 -19.64 7.77 -2.44
N ASN A 64 -20.25 8.67 -3.21
CA ASN A 64 -19.62 9.27 -4.40
C ASN A 64 -18.28 9.95 -4.08
N ALA A 65 -18.12 10.47 -2.86
CA ALA A 65 -16.86 11.07 -2.40
C ALA A 65 -15.70 10.06 -2.34
N LEU A 66 -15.98 8.75 -2.16
CA LEU A 66 -14.96 7.70 -2.14
C LEU A 66 -14.36 7.48 -3.54
N TRP A 67 -15.16 7.63 -4.59
CA TRP A 67 -14.70 7.56 -5.98
C TRP A 67 -13.73 8.70 -6.32
N VAL A 68 -14.04 9.91 -5.89
CA VAL A 68 -13.16 11.08 -6.07
C VAL A 68 -11.84 10.85 -5.32
N ASN A 69 -11.91 10.37 -4.08
CA ASN A 69 -10.70 10.11 -3.29
C ASN A 69 -9.81 9.02 -3.92
N THR A 70 -10.40 7.93 -4.40
CA THR A 70 -9.68 6.87 -5.13
C THR A 70 -9.07 7.39 -6.44
N GLY A 71 -9.76 8.28 -7.16
CA GLY A 71 -9.22 8.95 -8.35
C GLY A 71 -7.96 9.78 -8.05
N VAL A 72 -7.95 10.50 -6.92
CA VAL A 72 -6.77 11.25 -6.44
C VAL A 72 -5.61 10.31 -6.14
N LEU A 73 -5.86 9.17 -5.48
CA LEU A 73 -4.82 8.19 -5.20
C LEU A 73 -4.28 7.51 -6.48
N ALA A 74 -5.15 7.24 -7.45
CA ALA A 74 -4.75 6.72 -8.76
C ALA A 74 -3.84 7.72 -9.50
N ALA A 75 -4.20 9.01 -9.48
CA ALA A 75 -3.35 10.08 -10.01
C ALA A 75 -1.99 10.13 -9.29
N ALA A 76 -1.96 9.99 -7.95
CA ALA A 76 -0.73 9.92 -7.18
C ALA A 76 0.20 8.78 -7.65
N CYS A 77 -0.36 7.63 -7.97
CA CYS A 77 0.37 6.47 -8.45
C CYS A 77 0.96 6.70 -9.86
N ILE A 78 0.19 7.30 -10.77
CA ILE A 78 0.66 7.67 -12.11
C ILE A 78 1.82 8.67 -12.02
N VAL A 79 1.67 9.69 -11.17
CA VAL A 79 2.71 10.69 -10.93
C VAL A 79 3.96 10.03 -10.34
N MET A 80 3.82 9.11 -9.39
CA MET A 80 4.94 8.37 -8.80
C MET A 80 5.68 7.52 -9.86
N GLN A 81 4.94 6.81 -10.71
CA GLN A 81 5.51 6.00 -11.79
C GLN A 81 6.25 6.88 -12.81
N SER A 82 5.71 8.05 -13.11
CA SER A 82 6.37 9.04 -13.97
C SER A 82 7.65 9.58 -13.33
N SER A 83 7.67 9.82 -12.01
CA SER A 83 8.87 10.24 -11.29
C SER A 83 9.97 9.18 -11.37
N ALA A 84 9.61 7.91 -11.19
CA ALA A 84 10.53 6.78 -11.27
C ALA A 84 11.11 6.58 -12.68
N SER A 85 10.30 6.78 -13.73
CA SER A 85 10.77 6.67 -15.12
C SER A 85 11.72 7.81 -15.49
N GLN A 86 11.45 9.04 -15.02
CA GLN A 86 12.30 10.20 -15.26
C GLN A 86 13.62 10.14 -14.48
N ALA A 87 13.61 9.59 -13.26
CA ALA A 87 14.83 9.30 -12.52
C ALA A 87 15.78 8.37 -13.29
N ARG A 88 15.24 7.35 -13.98
CA ARG A 88 16.02 6.43 -14.83
C ARG A 88 16.58 7.10 -16.09
N ARG A 89 15.93 8.16 -16.58
CA ARG A 89 16.37 8.95 -17.74
C ARG A 89 17.38 10.05 -17.40
N GLY A 90 17.77 10.17 -16.13
CA GLY A 90 18.73 11.20 -15.67
C GLY A 90 18.11 12.57 -15.38
N GLU A 91 16.79 12.74 -15.53
CA GLU A 91 16.08 14.00 -15.26
C GLU A 91 15.77 14.19 -13.76
N LEU A 92 16.81 14.32 -12.94
CA LEU A 92 16.72 14.37 -11.47
C LEU A 92 15.84 15.53 -10.96
N ARG A 93 15.85 16.67 -11.65
CA ARG A 93 15.07 17.87 -11.27
C ARG A 93 13.56 17.63 -11.42
N ARG A 94 13.18 16.97 -12.52
CA ARG A 94 11.77 16.66 -12.83
C ARG A 94 11.26 15.49 -11.97
N SER A 95 12.10 14.47 -11.77
CA SER A 95 11.81 13.39 -10.82
C SER A 95 11.58 13.91 -9.39
N ARG A 96 12.39 14.86 -8.88
CA ARG A 96 12.15 15.47 -7.56
C ARG A 96 10.81 16.21 -7.47
N ARG A 97 10.44 16.97 -8.50
CA ARG A 97 9.15 17.68 -8.54
C ARG A 97 8.00 16.69 -8.50
N ASP A 98 8.07 15.65 -9.31
CA ASP A 98 6.98 14.69 -9.44
C ASP A 98 6.91 13.76 -8.19
N TRP A 99 8.05 13.50 -7.54
CA TRP A 99 8.09 12.86 -6.22
C TRP A 99 7.38 13.73 -5.16
N GLY A 100 7.62 15.05 -5.21
CA GLY A 100 6.92 16.09 -4.45
C GLY A 100 5.40 16.03 -4.64
N LEU A 101 4.96 16.05 -5.89
CA LEU A 101 3.56 16.02 -6.29
C LEU A 101 2.87 14.72 -5.86
N ALA A 102 3.54 13.57 -5.98
CA ALA A 102 3.00 12.29 -5.53
C ALA A 102 2.71 12.28 -4.01
N GLY A 103 3.63 12.82 -3.20
CA GLY A 103 3.42 12.98 -1.76
C GLY A 103 2.27 13.94 -1.43
N ALA A 104 2.15 15.05 -2.17
CA ALA A 104 1.06 16.00 -1.99
C ALA A 104 -0.32 15.39 -2.33
N LEU A 105 -0.41 14.64 -3.43
CA LEU A 105 -1.64 13.94 -3.82
C LEU A 105 -2.02 12.86 -2.80
N ALA A 106 -1.05 12.18 -2.22
CA ALA A 106 -1.31 11.21 -1.17
C ALA A 106 -1.75 11.85 0.15
N LEU A 107 -1.21 13.01 0.49
CA LEU A 107 -1.71 13.80 1.62
C LEU A 107 -3.15 14.26 1.36
N ALA A 108 -3.45 14.71 0.14
CA ALA A 108 -4.81 15.04 -0.28
C ALA A 108 -5.76 13.84 -0.13
N PHE A 109 -5.29 12.62 -0.42
CA PHE A 109 -6.06 11.40 -0.18
C PHE A 109 -6.37 11.18 1.31
N VAL A 110 -5.39 11.36 2.20
CA VAL A 110 -5.58 11.21 3.65
C VAL A 110 -6.60 12.25 4.16
N VAL A 111 -6.49 13.50 3.70
CA VAL A 111 -7.45 14.56 4.04
C VAL A 111 -8.85 14.26 3.48
N GLY A 112 -8.93 13.79 2.24
CA GLY A 112 -10.19 13.35 1.62
C GLY A 112 -10.84 12.21 2.40
N GLN A 113 -10.04 11.26 2.90
CA GLN A 113 -10.55 10.15 3.70
C GLN A 113 -11.10 10.62 5.06
N LEU A 114 -10.42 11.55 5.72
CA LEU A 114 -10.92 12.19 6.93
C LEU A 114 -12.24 12.93 6.69
N TRP A 115 -12.37 13.60 5.54
CA TRP A 115 -13.61 14.28 5.16
C TRP A 115 -14.76 13.29 4.95
N VAL A 116 -14.52 12.18 4.25
CA VAL A 116 -15.50 11.09 4.08
C VAL A 116 -15.94 10.52 5.44
N TRP A 117 -15.00 10.28 6.35
CA TRP A 117 -15.32 9.81 7.70
C TRP A 117 -16.21 10.80 8.46
N ARG A 118 -15.92 12.10 8.38
CA ARG A 118 -16.73 13.13 9.03
C ARG A 118 -18.14 13.21 8.45
N ASP A 119 -18.26 13.14 7.12
CA ASP A 119 -19.56 13.14 6.44
C ASP A 119 -20.39 11.91 6.83
N LEU A 120 -19.80 10.72 6.89
CA LEU A 120 -20.47 9.50 7.35
C LEU A 120 -20.96 9.58 8.79
N VAL A 121 -20.11 10.07 9.70
CA VAL A 121 -20.48 10.27 11.11
C VAL A 121 -21.62 11.29 11.23
N ALA A 122 -21.58 12.38 10.46
CA ALA A 122 -22.64 13.39 10.43
C ALA A 122 -23.97 12.81 9.95
N ARG A 123 -23.95 11.87 8.99
CA ARG A 123 -25.13 11.16 8.47
C ARG A 123 -25.61 10.02 9.39
N ARG A 124 -25.13 9.94 10.63
CA ARG A 124 -25.42 8.86 11.62
C ARG A 124 -24.89 7.47 11.26
N TYR A 125 -24.05 7.35 10.23
CA TYR A 125 -23.32 6.12 9.91
C TYR A 125 -22.01 6.06 10.71
N GLY A 126 -22.13 6.05 12.03
CA GLY A 126 -20.99 5.94 12.95
C GLY A 126 -20.45 4.51 13.08
N VAL A 127 -19.26 4.39 13.68
CA VAL A 127 -18.55 3.12 13.94
C VAL A 127 -19.41 2.14 14.76
N SER A 128 -20.27 2.65 15.65
CA SER A 128 -21.15 1.84 16.53
C SER A 128 -22.53 1.53 15.94
N GLY A 129 -22.87 2.03 14.75
CA GLY A 129 -24.21 1.91 14.20
C GLY A 129 -24.51 0.57 13.51
N ASN A 130 -23.53 0.00 12.81
CA ASN A 130 -23.69 -1.24 12.03
C ASN A 130 -22.32 -1.92 11.89
N PRO A 131 -22.22 -3.26 12.02
CA PRO A 131 -21.00 -4.00 11.70
C PRO A 131 -20.33 -3.59 10.37
N ALA A 132 -21.10 -3.31 9.32
CA ALA A 132 -20.59 -2.86 8.03
C ALA A 132 -19.80 -1.54 8.13
N ASN A 133 -20.31 -0.59 8.91
CA ASN A 133 -19.62 0.67 9.17
C ASN A 133 -18.33 0.41 9.96
N SER A 134 -18.38 -0.42 11.02
CA SER A 134 -17.21 -0.71 11.85
C SER A 134 -16.05 -1.27 11.00
N PHE A 135 -16.32 -2.24 10.14
CA PHE A 135 -15.31 -2.80 9.24
C PHE A 135 -14.80 -1.78 8.21
N PHE A 136 -15.67 -0.93 7.65
CA PHE A 136 -15.26 0.14 6.75
C PHE A 136 -14.28 1.11 7.43
N PHE A 137 -14.60 1.59 8.63
CA PHE A 137 -13.74 2.50 9.39
C PHE A 137 -12.43 1.82 9.81
N LEU A 138 -12.47 0.54 10.22
CA LEU A 138 -11.27 -0.22 10.58
C LEU A 138 -10.35 -0.45 9.38
N LEU A 139 -10.87 -0.95 8.25
CA LEU A 139 -10.07 -1.23 7.04
C LEU A 139 -9.49 0.06 6.45
N THR A 140 -10.32 1.10 6.27
CA THR A 140 -9.85 2.37 5.71
C THR A 140 -8.95 3.12 6.69
N GLY A 141 -9.19 3.01 8.00
CA GLY A 141 -8.37 3.63 9.04
C GLY A 141 -7.00 3.00 9.18
N LEU A 142 -6.94 1.66 9.19
CA LEU A 142 -5.68 0.95 9.16
C LEU A 142 -4.90 1.28 7.89
N HIS A 143 -5.58 1.39 6.75
CA HIS A 143 -4.93 1.76 5.49
C HIS A 143 -4.36 3.18 5.54
N ALA A 144 -5.14 4.14 6.04
CA ALA A 144 -4.68 5.52 6.23
C ALA A 144 -3.47 5.60 7.17
N LEU A 145 -3.45 4.81 8.26
CA LEU A 145 -2.31 4.73 9.17
C LEU A 145 -1.03 4.28 8.45
N HIS A 146 -1.12 3.24 7.62
CA HIS A 146 0.02 2.77 6.83
C HIS A 146 0.47 3.80 5.78
N LEU A 147 -0.47 4.50 5.14
CA LEU A 147 -0.18 5.63 4.25
C LEU A 147 0.57 6.75 4.97
N ILE A 148 0.16 7.11 6.18
CA ILE A 148 0.86 8.10 7.01
C ILE A 148 2.28 7.61 7.33
N GLY A 149 2.44 6.33 7.70
CA GLY A 149 3.77 5.72 7.88
C GLY A 149 4.65 5.80 6.62
N GLY A 150 4.06 5.54 5.44
CA GLY A 150 4.71 5.71 4.14
C GLY A 150 5.07 7.16 3.82
N LEU A 151 4.24 8.11 4.25
CA LEU A 151 4.47 9.55 4.08
C LEU A 151 5.60 10.05 4.98
N VAL A 152 5.74 9.52 6.20
CA VAL A 152 6.91 9.78 7.05
C VAL A 152 8.19 9.26 6.41
N ALA A 153 8.17 8.03 5.87
CA ALA A 153 9.32 7.48 5.15
C ALA A 153 9.69 8.30 3.89
N TRP A 154 8.68 8.80 3.17
CA TRP A 154 8.83 9.72 2.04
C TRP A 154 9.39 11.08 2.47
N ALA A 155 8.91 11.66 3.56
CA ALA A 155 9.38 12.95 4.08
C ALA A 155 10.85 12.88 4.52
N CYS A 156 11.27 11.76 5.09
CA CYS A 156 12.66 11.48 5.46
C CYS A 156 13.63 11.48 4.26
N LEU A 157 13.14 11.38 3.01
CA LEU A 157 13.97 11.40 1.78
C LEU A 157 14.15 12.81 1.16
N ILE A 158 13.36 13.78 1.63
CA ILE A 158 13.39 15.18 1.18
C ILE A 158 14.70 15.91 1.53
N PRO A 159 15.31 15.75 2.72
CA PRO A 159 16.44 16.57 3.13
C PRO A 159 17.60 16.54 2.11
N HIS A 160 18.06 17.73 1.71
CA HIS A 160 19.19 17.89 0.80
C HIS A 160 20.51 17.34 1.36
N ARG A 161 20.60 17.15 2.69
CA ARG A 161 21.79 16.63 3.38
C ARG A 161 22.00 15.12 3.24
N LEU A 162 21.07 14.40 2.61
CA LEU A 162 21.25 12.97 2.35
C LEU A 162 22.31 12.75 1.27
N THR A 163 23.29 11.91 1.58
CA THR A 163 24.29 11.48 0.59
C THR A 163 23.63 10.75 -0.59
N HIS A 164 24.19 10.93 -1.80
CA HIS A 164 23.69 10.30 -3.02
C HIS A 164 23.53 8.78 -2.88
N ALA A 165 24.47 8.13 -2.18
CA ALA A 165 24.44 6.70 -1.88
C ALA A 165 23.27 6.28 -0.96
N THR A 166 22.90 7.12 0.02
CA THR A 166 21.78 6.85 0.93
C THR A 166 20.45 7.02 0.21
N ARG A 167 20.32 8.06 -0.62
CA ARG A 167 19.12 8.30 -1.43
C ARG A 167 18.92 7.20 -2.46
N ALA A 168 19.96 6.80 -3.18
CA ALA A 168 19.90 5.71 -4.17
C ALA A 168 19.51 4.36 -3.54
N ARG A 169 19.81 4.13 -2.25
CA ARG A 169 19.40 2.91 -1.53
C ARG A 169 17.95 2.96 -1.04
N ARG A 170 17.50 4.09 -0.52
CA ARG A 170 16.18 4.21 0.13
C ARG A 170 15.04 4.50 -0.86
N LEU A 171 15.30 5.23 -1.94
CA LEU A 171 14.31 5.57 -2.96
C LEU A 171 13.56 4.35 -3.55
N PRO A 172 14.24 3.28 -4.02
CA PRO A 172 13.53 2.12 -4.58
C PRO A 172 12.70 1.36 -3.53
N LEU A 173 13.19 1.27 -2.29
CA LEU A 173 12.47 0.64 -1.18
C LEU A 173 11.18 1.41 -0.85
N THR A 174 11.26 2.74 -0.78
CA THR A 174 10.10 3.59 -0.57
C THR A 174 9.12 3.50 -1.73
N ALA A 175 9.58 3.55 -2.97
CA ALA A 175 8.71 3.39 -4.14
C ALA A 175 7.96 2.05 -4.12
N GLN A 176 8.65 0.94 -3.79
CA GLN A 176 8.04 -0.38 -3.70
C GLN A 176 6.95 -0.44 -2.61
N TYR A 177 7.20 0.13 -1.45
CA TYR A 177 6.21 0.21 -0.37
C TYR A 177 4.96 1.00 -0.79
N TRP A 178 5.14 2.12 -1.49
CA TRP A 178 4.04 2.94 -1.99
C TRP A 178 3.19 2.21 -3.03
N HIS A 179 3.80 1.50 -3.97
CA HIS A 179 3.06 0.68 -4.94
C HIS A 179 2.28 -0.45 -4.26
N PHE A 180 2.85 -1.07 -3.23
CA PHE A 180 2.15 -2.07 -2.43
C PHE A 180 0.91 -1.49 -1.74
N LEU A 181 1.04 -0.32 -1.09
CA LEU A 181 -0.11 0.34 -0.46
C LEU A 181 -1.19 0.71 -1.48
N PHE A 182 -0.79 1.20 -2.66
CA PHE A 182 -1.75 1.48 -3.74
C PHE A 182 -2.49 0.22 -4.20
N ALA A 183 -1.78 -0.87 -4.46
CA ALA A 183 -2.39 -2.14 -4.85
C ALA A 183 -3.35 -2.65 -3.76
N LEU A 184 -2.97 -2.53 -2.50
CA LEU A 184 -3.79 -2.87 -1.36
C LEU A 184 -5.06 -2.01 -1.31
N TRP A 185 -4.97 -0.71 -1.54
CA TRP A 185 -6.14 0.17 -1.63
C TRP A 185 -7.10 -0.24 -2.74
N VAL A 186 -6.58 -0.57 -3.92
CA VAL A 186 -7.41 -1.01 -5.06
C VAL A 186 -8.21 -2.25 -4.70
N VAL A 187 -7.58 -3.23 -4.03
CA VAL A 187 -8.27 -4.44 -3.54
C VAL A 187 -9.35 -4.08 -2.52
N LEU A 188 -9.04 -3.22 -1.54
CA LEU A 188 -10.02 -2.78 -0.54
C LEU A 188 -11.19 -2.02 -1.16
N PHE A 189 -10.90 -1.08 -2.06
CA PHE A 189 -11.91 -0.30 -2.76
C PHE A 189 -12.81 -1.21 -3.60
N ALA A 190 -12.23 -2.16 -4.33
CA ALA A 190 -12.99 -3.15 -5.07
C ALA A 190 -13.89 -3.98 -4.16
N ALA A 191 -13.40 -4.42 -2.99
CA ALA A 191 -14.20 -5.19 -2.04
C ALA A 191 -15.28 -4.35 -1.32
N ILE A 192 -15.08 -3.06 -1.11
CA ILE A 192 -16.09 -2.20 -0.48
C ILE A 192 -17.16 -1.78 -1.48
N VAL A 193 -16.79 -1.53 -2.73
CA VAL A 193 -17.69 -1.00 -3.76
C VAL A 193 -18.38 -2.09 -4.59
N ASN A 194 -17.65 -3.13 -4.99
CA ASN A 194 -18.19 -4.18 -5.88
C ASN A 194 -18.68 -5.42 -5.14
N LEU A 195 -18.36 -5.62 -3.85
CA LEU A 195 -18.83 -6.80 -3.14
C LEU A 195 -20.28 -6.60 -2.70
N THR A 196 -21.22 -7.11 -3.51
CA THR A 196 -22.63 -7.29 -3.14
C THR A 196 -22.82 -8.61 -2.36
N PRO A 197 -23.84 -8.72 -1.50
CA PRO A 197 -24.11 -9.95 -0.73
C PRO A 197 -24.30 -11.18 -1.63
N GLU A 198 -24.78 -11.00 -2.87
CA GLU A 198 -24.89 -12.07 -3.87
C GLU A 198 -23.53 -12.68 -4.25
N ILE A 199 -22.48 -11.86 -4.38
CA ILE A 199 -21.12 -12.33 -4.70
C ILE A 199 -20.51 -13.04 -3.50
N ALA A 200 -20.75 -12.51 -2.29
CA ALA A 200 -20.34 -13.17 -1.05
C ALA A 200 -21.00 -14.55 -0.91
N GLN A 201 -22.30 -14.68 -1.20
CA GLN A 201 -23.01 -15.96 -1.17
C GLN A 201 -22.51 -16.96 -2.22
N ARG A 202 -22.13 -16.49 -3.43
CA ARG A 202 -21.48 -17.34 -4.45
C ARG A 202 -20.10 -17.82 -4.02
N LEU A 203 -19.30 -16.95 -3.40
CA LEU A 203 -17.97 -17.30 -2.88
C LEU A 203 -18.05 -18.24 -1.66
N CYS A 204 -19.04 -18.04 -0.80
CA CYS A 204 -19.30 -18.89 0.37
C CYS A 204 -20.10 -20.16 0.04
N GLY A 205 -20.43 -20.40 -1.24
CA GLY A 205 -21.14 -21.61 -1.68
C GLY A 205 -22.60 -21.73 -1.22
N THR A 206 -23.23 -20.64 -0.77
CA THR A 206 -24.61 -20.62 -0.23
C THR A 206 -25.66 -20.12 -1.21
N GLY A 207 -25.30 -19.88 -2.48
CA GLY A 207 -26.17 -19.35 -3.53
C GLY A 207 -27.30 -20.27 -4.03
N GLY A 208 -27.79 -21.19 -3.22
CA GLY A 208 -28.79 -22.21 -3.61
C GLY A 208 -29.95 -22.42 -2.64
N VAL A 209 -30.11 -21.63 -1.57
CA VAL A 209 -31.25 -21.78 -0.65
C VAL A 209 -32.14 -20.54 -0.70
N THR A 210 -33.03 -20.53 -1.69
CA THR A 210 -34.31 -19.81 -1.61
C THR A 210 -35.33 -20.73 -0.92
N PRO A 211 -35.99 -20.33 0.19
CA PRO A 211 -37.26 -20.95 0.57
C PRO A 211 -38.36 -20.62 -0.45
#